data_AF-A0A6M1ZHA7-F1
#
_entry.id   AF-A0A6M1ZHA7-F1
#
_cell.length_a   1.000
_cell.length_b   1.000
_cell.length_c   1.000
_cell.angle_alpha   90.00
_cell.angle_beta   90.00
_cell.angle_gamma   90.00
#
_symmetry.space_group_name_H-M   'P 1'
#
loop_
_entity.id
_entity.type
_entity.pdbx_description
1 polymer ?
#
loop_
_entity_poly.entity_id
_entity_poly.type
_entity_poly.pdbx_seq_one_letter_code
_entity_poly.pdbx_strand_id
1 'polypeptide(L)'
;MKNWHYTSHLTYKQRKELLTDAHHTSSLFHINLLGEYLALYPDLVWPDIDDERINVPGTMRPTNWTYRFRPAFEDIMEHKKLTQDLKDILA
;
A
#
# COMPACT_ATOMS: atom_id res chain seq x y z
N MET A 1 -14.39 15.37 7.46
CA MET A 1 -12.93 15.27 7.68
C MET A 1 -12.69 14.36 8.88
N LYS A 2 -11.67 13.50 8.85
CA LYS A 2 -11.50 12.39 9.81
C LYS A 2 -10.87 12.79 11.17
N ASN A 3 -10.62 14.08 11.43
CA ASN A 3 -10.05 14.62 12.69
C ASN A 3 -8.78 13.88 13.17
N TRP A 4 -7.93 13.43 12.25
CA TRP A 4 -6.66 12.78 12.60
C TRP A 4 -5.57 13.81 12.89
N HIS A 5 -4.75 13.52 13.89
CA HIS A 5 -3.50 14.22 14.11
C HIS A 5 -2.39 13.59 13.28
N TYR A 6 -1.45 14.41 12.82
CA TYR A 6 -0.30 13.91 12.05
C TYR A 6 0.55 12.95 12.89
N THR A 7 0.90 11.82 12.28
CA THR A 7 1.86 10.84 12.77
C THR A 7 2.74 10.37 11.61
N SER A 8 3.98 9.99 11.88
CA SER A 8 4.89 9.44 10.86
C SER A 8 4.47 8.04 10.39
N HIS A 9 3.61 7.36 11.14
CA HIS A 9 3.11 6.02 10.83
C HIS A 9 1.60 5.98 10.88
N LEU A 10 1.01 5.40 9.85
CA LEU A 10 -0.42 5.13 9.79
C LEU A 10 -0.73 3.78 10.44
N THR A 11 -1.78 3.76 11.25
CA THR A 11 -2.37 2.51 11.75
C THR A 11 -3.01 1.72 10.61
N TYR A 12 -3.21 0.41 10.82
CA TYR A 12 -3.95 -0.44 9.89
C TYR A 12 -5.31 0.15 9.50
N LYS A 13 -6.08 0.64 10.49
CA LYS A 13 -7.38 1.27 10.26
C LYS A 13 -7.26 2.50 9.36
N GLN A 14 -6.30 3.37 9.61
CA GLN A 14 -6.08 4.57 8.81
C GLN A 14 -5.68 4.24 7.37
N ARG A 15 -4.81 3.24 7.17
CA ARG A 15 -4.43 2.76 5.83
C ARG A 15 -5.63 2.21 5.06
N LYS A 16 -6.40 1.29 5.67
CA LYS A 16 -7.61 0.71 5.06
C LYS A 16 -8.61 1.81 4.71
N GLU A 17 -8.79 2.79 5.58
CA GLU A 17 -9.67 3.93 5.36
C GLU A 17 -9.23 4.83 4.20
N LEU A 18 -7.93 5.13 4.06
CA LEU A 18 -7.42 5.89 2.90
C LEU A 18 -7.65 5.14 1.58
N LEU A 19 -7.35 3.83 1.57
CA LEU A 19 -7.59 2.97 0.40
C LEU A 19 -9.08 2.95 0.02
N THR A 20 -9.95 2.84 1.02
CA THR A 20 -11.42 2.83 0.83
C THR A 20 -11.90 4.16 0.30
N ASP A 21 -11.54 5.27 0.94
CA ASP A 21 -11.98 6.61 0.52
C ASP A 21 -11.59 6.90 -0.94
N ALA A 22 -10.40 6.46 -1.35
CA ALA A 22 -9.88 6.71 -2.68
C ALA A 22 -10.67 5.93 -3.76
N HIS A 23 -11.08 4.68 -3.49
CA HIS A 23 -11.97 3.89 -4.36
C HIS A 23 -13.39 4.44 -4.47
N HIS A 24 -13.89 5.07 -3.42
CA HIS A 24 -15.28 5.51 -3.34
C HIS A 24 -15.48 6.99 -3.69
N THR A 25 -14.49 7.59 -4.37
CA THR A 25 -14.67 8.92 -4.97
C THR A 25 -15.55 8.87 -6.21
N SER A 26 -15.99 10.04 -6.70
CA SER A 26 -16.72 10.13 -7.98
C SER A 26 -15.82 9.97 -9.22
N SER A 27 -14.53 9.65 -9.04
CA SER A 27 -13.61 9.43 -10.15
C SER A 27 -13.99 8.15 -10.91
N LEU A 28 -14.05 8.23 -12.23
CA LEU A 28 -14.38 7.06 -13.07
C LEU A 28 -13.32 5.95 -12.96
N PHE A 29 -12.06 6.35 -12.80
CA PHE A 29 -10.94 5.43 -12.62
C PHE A 29 -10.22 5.76 -11.33
N HIS A 30 -9.84 4.69 -10.64
CA HIS A 30 -9.07 4.78 -9.42
C HIS A 30 -7.94 3.75 -9.44
N ILE A 31 -6.72 4.21 -9.14
CA ILE A 31 -5.51 3.40 -9.21
C ILE A 31 -4.71 3.61 -7.92
N ASN A 32 -4.92 2.71 -6.97
CA ASN A 32 -3.96 2.51 -5.89
C ASN A 32 -2.84 1.59 -6.37
N LEU A 33 -1.62 1.83 -5.90
CA LEU A 33 -0.50 0.94 -6.16
C LEU A 33 -0.68 -0.37 -5.38
N LEU A 34 -0.22 -1.49 -5.95
CA LEU A 34 -0.28 -2.79 -5.27
C LEU A 34 0.37 -2.74 -3.87
N GLY A 35 1.52 -2.07 -3.75
CA GLY A 35 2.25 -1.91 -2.50
C GLY A 35 1.43 -1.25 -1.38
N GLU A 36 0.49 -0.36 -1.71
CA GLU A 36 -0.37 0.29 -0.70
C GLU A 36 -1.33 -0.71 -0.05
N TYR A 37 -1.80 -1.71 -0.78
CA TYR A 37 -2.61 -2.80 -0.20
C TYR A 37 -1.75 -3.77 0.61
N LEU A 38 -0.55 -4.11 0.10
CA LEU A 38 0.37 -4.98 0.83
C LEU A 38 0.78 -4.35 2.18
N ALA A 39 0.94 -3.02 2.22
CA ALA A 39 1.28 -2.26 3.43
C ALA A 39 0.21 -2.29 4.55
N LEU A 40 -0.96 -2.91 4.32
CA LEU A 40 -1.87 -3.27 5.41
C LEU A 40 -1.25 -4.31 6.35
N TYR A 41 -0.31 -5.12 5.86
CA TYR A 41 0.26 -6.28 6.55
C TYR A 41 1.80 -6.17 6.57
N PRO A 42 2.42 -5.98 7.75
CA PRO A 42 3.87 -5.81 7.86
C PRO A 42 4.70 -6.98 7.28
N ASP A 43 4.12 -8.18 7.24
CA ASP A 43 4.74 -9.37 6.67
C ASP A 43 4.79 -9.37 5.13
N LEU A 44 4.07 -8.47 4.45
CA LEU A 44 4.04 -8.36 2.99
C LEU A 44 4.84 -7.18 2.43
N VAL A 45 5.54 -6.42 3.30
CA VAL A 45 6.36 -5.27 2.93
C VAL A 45 7.76 -5.36 3.53
N TRP A 46 8.71 -4.64 2.93
CA TRP A 46 10.04 -4.45 3.48
C TRP A 46 9.94 -3.69 4.83
N PRO A 47 10.78 -4.05 5.82
CA PRO A 47 10.78 -3.37 7.11
C PRO A 47 11.16 -1.89 7.03
N ASP A 48 12.05 -1.54 6.11
CA ASP A 48 12.43 -0.16 5.84
C ASP A 48 11.53 0.43 4.74
N ILE A 49 10.95 1.60 5.01
CA ILE A 49 10.09 2.30 4.06
C ILE A 49 10.87 2.83 2.86
N ASP A 50 12.17 3.11 3.02
CA ASP A 50 13.00 3.56 1.91
C ASP A 50 13.24 2.45 0.88
N ASP A 51 13.15 1.18 1.29
CA ASP A 51 13.23 0.01 0.41
C ASP A 51 11.94 -0.20 -0.40
N GLU A 52 10.82 0.39 -0.01
CA GLU A 52 9.55 0.37 -0.75
C GLU A 52 9.50 1.42 -1.88
N ARG A 53 10.51 2.30 -1.96
CA ARG A 53 10.52 3.40 -2.92
C ARG A 53 11.10 2.99 -4.26
N ILE A 54 10.24 2.89 -5.28
CA ILE A 54 10.66 2.57 -6.65
C ILE A 54 11.60 3.62 -7.28
N ASN A 55 11.45 4.89 -6.93
CA ASN A 55 12.23 5.97 -7.55
C ASN A 55 12.32 7.22 -6.65
N VAL A 56 13.47 7.88 -6.70
CA VAL A 56 13.70 9.23 -6.16
C VAL A 56 13.97 10.18 -7.34
N PRO A 57 12.99 11.01 -7.74
CA PRO A 57 13.14 11.92 -8.87
C PRO A 57 14.35 12.85 -8.75
N GLY A 58 14.99 13.15 -9.88
CA GLY A 58 16.16 14.04 -9.91
C GLY A 58 17.45 13.42 -9.37
N THR A 59 17.50 12.10 -9.19
CA THR A 59 18.69 11.41 -8.67
C THR A 59 19.09 10.22 -9.54
N MET A 60 20.39 9.93 -9.57
CA MET A 60 20.96 8.72 -10.17
C MET A 60 21.39 7.78 -9.05
N ARG A 61 20.42 7.16 -8.37
CA ARG A 61 20.69 6.18 -7.30
C ARG A 61 20.73 4.77 -7.88
N PRO A 62 21.65 3.90 -7.42
CA PRO A 62 21.66 2.48 -7.80
C PRO A 62 20.36 1.74 -7.47
N THR A 63 19.58 2.25 -6.52
CA THR A 63 18.31 1.66 -6.07
C THR A 63 17.09 2.16 -6.83
N ASN A 64 17.21 3.18 -7.69
CA ASN A 64 16.10 3.60 -8.53
C ASN A 64 15.77 2.48 -9.53
N TRP A 65 14.49 2.17 -9.70
CA TRP A 65 13.97 1.17 -10.63
C TRP A 65 14.41 -0.28 -10.35
N THR A 66 14.98 -0.56 -9.17
CA THR A 66 15.37 -1.93 -8.77
C THR A 66 14.42 -2.55 -7.75
N TYR A 67 13.42 -1.81 -7.28
CA TYR A 67 12.43 -2.28 -6.31
C TYR A 67 11.74 -3.57 -6.77
N ARG A 68 11.55 -4.49 -5.82
CA ARG A 68 10.75 -5.71 -5.96
C ARG A 68 9.85 -5.85 -4.73
N PHE A 69 8.64 -6.32 -4.94
CA PHE A 69 7.77 -6.71 -3.84
C PHE A 69 8.48 -7.77 -2.99
N ARG A 70 8.36 -7.63 -1.67
CA ARG A 70 8.92 -8.60 -0.71
C ARG A 70 8.31 -10.01 -0.86
N PRO A 71 6.97 -10.19 -0.91
CA PRO A 71 6.38 -11.52 -1.05
C PRO A 71 6.47 -12.03 -2.49
N ALA A 72 6.46 -13.37 -2.63
CA ALA A 72 6.17 -13.99 -3.91
C ALA A 72 4.69 -13.80 -4.27
N PHE A 73 4.33 -14.06 -5.53
CA PHE A 73 2.95 -13.90 -5.97
C PHE A 73 2.01 -14.89 -5.27
N GLU A 74 2.48 -16.11 -5.02
CA GLU A 74 1.78 -17.18 -4.31
C GLU A 74 1.45 -16.77 -2.87
N ASP A 75 2.40 -16.13 -2.17
CA ASP A 75 2.18 -15.65 -0.80
C ASP A 75 1.05 -14.60 -0.74
N ILE A 76 0.97 -13.72 -1.75
CA ILE A 76 -0.10 -12.72 -1.86
C ILE A 76 -1.46 -13.40 -2.07
N MET A 77 -1.51 -14.42 -2.93
CA MET A 77 -2.74 -15.16 -3.23
C MET A 77 -3.28 -15.94 -2.02
N GLU A 78 -2.38 -16.48 -1.19
CA GLU A 78 -2.75 -17.27 -0.02
C GLU A 78 -3.12 -16.41 1.21
N HIS A 79 -2.81 -15.11 1.18
CA HIS A 79 -3.02 -14.20 2.31
C HIS A 79 -4.50 -13.81 2.52
N LYS A 80 -5.25 -14.68 3.20
CA LYS A 80 -6.72 -14.59 3.40
C LYS A 80 -7.22 -13.24 3.92
N LYS A 81 -6.51 -12.63 4.87
CA LYS A 81 -6.95 -11.36 5.45
C LYS A 81 -6.84 -10.19 4.46
N LEU A 82 -5.79 -10.21 3.63
CA LEU A 82 -5.62 -9.25 2.53
C LEU A 82 -6.73 -9.43 1.51
N THR A 83 -7.04 -10.67 1.13
CA THR A 83 -8.14 -10.96 0.21
C THR A 83 -9.47 -10.42 0.74
N GLN A 84 -9.75 -10.58 2.03
CA GLN A 84 -10.97 -10.04 2.64
C GLN A 84 -10.98 -8.52 2.62
N ASP A 85 -9.87 -7.88 3.01
CA ASP A 85 -9.78 -6.41 2.99
C ASP A 85 -9.93 -5.82 1.60
N LEU A 86 -9.36 -6.46 0.58
CA LEU A 86 -9.54 -6.03 -0.81
C LEU A 86 -11.00 -6.10 -1.23
N LYS A 87 -11.73 -7.16 -0.85
CA LYS A 87 -13.17 -7.24 -1.11
C LYS A 87 -13.93 -6.11 -0.43
N ASP A 88 -13.61 -5.81 0.83
CA ASP A 88 -14.26 -4.73 1.57
C ASP A 88 -13.95 -3.34 1.00
N ILE A 89 -12.70 -3.12 0.55
CA ILE A 89 -12.23 -1.83 0.03
C ILE A 89 -12.82 -1.54 -1.36
N LEU A 90 -13.10 -2.58 -2.15
CA LEU A 90 -13.54 -2.46 -3.54
C LEU A 90 -15.07 -2.53 -3.72
N ALA A 91 -15.81 -2.86 -2.66
CA ALA A 91 -17.27 -3.05 -2.69
C ALA A 91 -18.03 -1.74 -2.52
#